data_AF-A0A0S2IAW3-F1
#
_entry.id   AF-A0A0S2IAW3-F1
#
_cell.length_a   1.000
_cell.length_b   1.000
_cell.length_c   1.000
_cell.angle_alpha   90.00
_cell.angle_beta   90.00
_cell.angle_gamma   90.00
#
_symmetry.space_group_name_H-M   'P 1'
#
loop_
_entity.id
_entity.type
_entity.pdbx_description
1 polymer ?
#
loop_
_entity_poly.entity_id
_entity_poly.type
_entity_poly.pdbx_seq_one_letter_code
_entity_poly.pdbx_strand_id
1 'polypeptide(L)'
;MLELLVLIYEILLFYQIYLKVSRKALNFFGFIYKPYSHCLNNQQFLSRNWSNFQNKVPLWKPKKLLGAMKNLLGRVNQPVTTQITKASIPDNNFNPLKQEVGTSETTREAVSNFSNFNFNDYDLHKPTHIKKIDNCFLTWFIGFIEGDGSFWTRNTNVSSKFIFDQQTKRAEFEITQQVNNIKLLNSIRSKLGFGRVTTYEKNGFKYCRWYTSERKNIIKLIYLLNGNLLLEKRQNQFKKWLNELNKDWDLKIPIKSFNCKVSLNNAWLAGFSDADAGFYTNFRNNFKGAPKPEGNYYIKFLTKYYITQLAPSSS
;
A
#
# COMPACT_ATOMS: atom_id res chain seq x y z
N MET A 1 22.75 -9.11 16.53
CA MET A 1 23.60 -8.09 15.87
C MET A 1 23.78 -8.36 14.37
N LEU A 2 24.02 -9.62 13.95
CA LEU A 2 24.04 -9.99 12.52
C LEU A 2 22.71 -9.72 11.80
N GLU A 3 21.57 -9.99 12.43
CA GLU A 3 20.24 -9.78 11.82
C GLU A 3 19.93 -8.31 11.52
N LEU A 4 20.37 -7.40 12.40
CA LEU A 4 20.21 -5.96 12.19
C LEU A 4 21.10 -5.47 11.03
N LEU A 5 22.28 -6.08 10.86
CA LEU A 5 23.17 -5.81 9.74
C LEU A 5 22.62 -6.36 8.42
N VAL A 6 21.95 -7.51 8.45
CA VAL A 6 21.25 -8.09 7.28
C VAL A 6 20.09 -7.19 6.87
N LEU A 7 19.26 -6.73 7.81
CA LEU A 7 18.14 -5.83 7.52
C LEU A 7 18.62 -4.48 6.95
N ILE A 8 19.68 -3.90 7.52
CA ILE A 8 20.27 -2.65 7.01
C ILE A 8 20.88 -2.87 5.62
N TYR A 9 21.53 -4.01 5.39
CA TYR A 9 22.09 -4.35 4.08
C TYR A 9 20.99 -4.51 3.03
N GLU A 10 19.89 -5.20 3.35
CA GLU A 10 18.75 -5.36 2.44
C GLU A 10 18.06 -4.04 2.12
N ILE A 11 17.87 -3.16 3.12
CA ILE A 11 17.31 -1.81 2.91
C ILE A 11 18.23 -0.96 2.02
N LEU A 12 19.54 -1.00 2.25
CA LEU A 12 20.51 -0.29 1.42
C LEU A 12 20.61 -0.85 0.00
N LEU A 13 20.49 -2.18 -0.15
CA LEU A 13 20.45 -2.84 -1.45
C LEU A 13 19.18 -2.45 -2.21
N PHE A 14 18.03 -2.43 -1.55
CA PHE A 14 16.75 -1.99 -2.12
C PHE A 14 16.80 -0.51 -2.53
N TYR A 15 17.43 0.34 -1.71
CA TYR A 15 17.60 1.76 -2.01
C TYR A 15 18.58 1.99 -3.19
N GLN A 16 19.67 1.22 -3.28
CA GLN A 16 20.57 1.28 -4.44
C GLN A 16 19.92 0.75 -5.72
N ILE A 17 19.08 -0.29 -5.63
CA ILE A 17 18.29 -0.80 -6.75
C ILE A 17 17.28 0.26 -7.18
N TYR A 18 16.54 0.87 -6.25
CA TYR A 18 15.59 1.95 -6.51
C TYR A 18 16.24 3.15 -7.20
N LEU A 19 17.41 3.60 -6.73
CA LEU A 19 18.15 4.71 -7.34
C LEU A 19 18.77 4.36 -8.70
N LYS A 20 19.19 3.10 -8.93
CA LYS A 20 19.67 2.63 -10.24
C LYS A 20 18.52 2.43 -11.24
N VAL A 21 17.36 1.95 -10.78
CA VAL A 21 16.15 1.81 -11.58
C VAL A 21 15.61 3.18 -11.92
N SER A 22 15.61 4.18 -11.02
CA SER A 22 15.15 5.54 -11.35
C SER A 22 16.09 6.26 -12.32
N ARG A 23 17.43 6.08 -12.20
CA ARG A 23 18.41 6.66 -13.14
C ARG A 23 18.45 5.97 -14.50
N LYS A 24 18.21 4.66 -14.59
CA LYS A 24 18.06 3.96 -15.88
C LYS A 24 16.67 4.15 -16.49
N ALA A 25 15.61 4.26 -15.69
CA ALA A 25 14.26 4.56 -16.16
C ALA A 25 14.21 5.91 -16.90
N LEU A 26 14.85 6.95 -16.35
CA LEU A 26 14.90 8.28 -17.00
C LEU A 26 15.66 8.30 -18.33
N ASN A 27 16.58 7.35 -18.59
CA ASN A 27 17.33 7.27 -19.84
C ASN A 27 16.85 6.14 -20.79
N PHE A 28 15.97 5.24 -20.34
CA PHE A 28 15.52 4.07 -21.11
C PHE A 28 14.03 4.13 -21.53
N PHE A 29 13.22 5.05 -20.98
CA PHE A 29 11.82 5.22 -21.39
C PHE A 29 11.61 5.81 -22.80
N GLY A 30 12.69 5.99 -23.58
CA GLY A 30 12.63 6.33 -25.01
C GLY A 30 12.46 5.14 -25.95
N PHE A 31 12.73 3.89 -25.56
CA PHE A 31 12.69 2.77 -26.52
C PHE A 31 12.23 1.44 -25.89
N ILE A 32 11.02 1.03 -26.30
CA ILE A 32 10.47 -0.35 -26.34
C ILE A 32 10.23 -1.04 -24.99
N TYR A 33 9.03 -1.58 -24.73
CA TYR A 33 8.89 -2.95 -24.20
C TYR A 33 7.45 -3.51 -24.35
N LYS A 34 7.37 -4.67 -25.03
CA LYS A 34 6.27 -5.66 -25.03
C LYS A 34 6.39 -6.57 -23.79
N PRO A 35 5.33 -7.25 -23.30
CA PRO A 35 5.37 -7.95 -22.02
C PRO A 35 5.93 -9.39 -22.15
N TYR A 36 6.64 -9.86 -21.13
CA TYR A 36 6.93 -11.28 -20.91
C TYR A 36 6.55 -11.70 -19.49
N SER A 37 5.91 -12.86 -19.45
CA SER A 37 5.45 -13.62 -18.29
C SER A 37 6.49 -14.67 -17.86
N HIS A 38 6.27 -15.23 -16.66
CA HIS A 38 6.92 -16.36 -16.00
C HIS A 38 8.16 -16.12 -15.12
N CYS A 39 7.98 -16.43 -13.83
CA CYS A 39 9.01 -16.72 -12.84
C CYS A 39 9.51 -18.16 -12.99
N LEU A 40 10.83 -18.36 -13.09
CA LEU A 40 11.66 -19.26 -12.26
C LEU A 40 13.08 -19.38 -12.86
N ASN A 41 14.07 -19.51 -11.96
CA ASN A 41 15.51 -19.79 -12.17
C ASN A 41 16.39 -18.67 -12.76
N ASN A 42 17.14 -17.96 -11.90
CA ASN A 42 18.15 -16.99 -12.35
C ASN A 42 19.39 -16.83 -11.42
N GLN A 43 20.00 -17.94 -10.98
CA GLN A 43 21.33 -17.88 -10.34
C GLN A 43 22.48 -17.76 -11.37
N GLN A 44 22.33 -18.25 -12.61
CA GLN A 44 23.41 -18.23 -13.61
C GLN A 44 23.48 -16.96 -14.48
N PHE A 45 22.39 -16.18 -14.58
CA PHE A 45 22.37 -14.94 -15.38
C PHE A 45 23.03 -13.75 -14.65
N LEU A 46 23.11 -13.80 -13.32
CA LEU A 46 23.69 -12.74 -12.51
C LEU A 46 25.23 -12.79 -12.46
N SER A 47 25.84 -13.98 -12.56
CA SER A 47 27.31 -14.12 -12.46
C SER A 47 28.06 -13.61 -13.69
N ARG A 48 27.54 -13.86 -14.91
CA ARG A 48 28.17 -13.42 -16.18
C ARG A 48 28.10 -11.91 -16.42
N ASN A 49 27.10 -11.22 -15.86
CA ASN A 49 26.98 -9.77 -16.01
C ASN A 49 27.78 -8.99 -14.95
N TRP A 50 28.16 -9.62 -13.84
CA TRP A 50 28.93 -8.99 -12.76
C TRP A 50 30.41 -8.82 -13.11
N SER A 51 31.02 -9.83 -13.73
CA SER A 51 32.42 -9.81 -14.17
C SER A 51 32.69 -8.78 -15.27
N ASN A 52 31.74 -8.56 -16.17
CA ASN A 52 31.83 -7.51 -17.20
C ASN A 52 31.62 -6.08 -16.64
N PHE A 53 31.00 -5.94 -15.47
CA PHE A 53 30.74 -4.64 -14.83
C PHE A 53 31.93 -4.15 -14.01
N GLN A 54 32.71 -5.06 -13.39
CA GLN A 54 33.90 -4.69 -12.61
C GLN A 54 35.02 -4.09 -13.47
N ASN A 55 35.12 -4.49 -14.75
CA ASN A 55 36.19 -4.04 -15.65
C ASN A 55 35.98 -2.64 -16.28
N LYS A 56 34.86 -1.95 -15.98
CA LYS A 56 34.50 -0.68 -16.65
C LYS A 56 34.29 0.53 -15.73
N VAL A 57 34.59 0.44 -14.42
CA VAL A 57 34.35 1.55 -13.48
C VAL A 57 35.65 1.93 -12.76
N PRO A 58 36.10 3.20 -12.77
CA PRO A 58 37.30 3.61 -12.03
C PRO A 58 37.07 3.49 -10.51
N LEU A 59 38.06 2.91 -9.82
CA LEU A 59 38.10 2.80 -8.35
C LEU A 59 38.05 4.17 -7.68
N TRP A 60 36.87 4.58 -7.22
CA TRP A 60 36.73 5.64 -6.23
C TRP A 60 37.12 5.09 -4.84
N LYS A 61 38.19 5.61 -4.23
CA LYS A 61 38.59 5.30 -2.85
C LYS A 61 37.89 6.28 -1.87
N PRO A 62 36.96 5.85 -1.00
CA PRO A 62 36.39 6.73 0.02
C PRO A 62 37.04 6.44 1.38
N LYS A 63 38.16 7.12 1.68
CA LYS A 63 38.80 7.13 3.02
C LYS A 63 37.84 7.53 4.15
N LYS A 64 36.72 8.20 3.84
CA LYS A 64 35.69 8.63 4.81
C LYS A 64 34.78 7.49 5.31
N LEU A 65 34.59 6.41 4.54
CA LEU A 65 33.73 5.28 4.98
C LEU A 65 34.42 4.42 6.05
N LEU A 66 35.74 4.24 5.93
CA LEU A 66 36.56 3.52 6.92
C LEU A 66 36.59 4.23 8.28
N GLY A 67 36.56 5.56 8.32
CA GLY A 67 36.48 6.33 9.56
C GLY A 67 35.14 6.15 10.29
N ALA A 68 34.04 6.05 9.55
CA ALA A 68 32.72 5.78 10.12
C ALA A 68 32.61 4.35 10.68
N MET A 69 33.21 3.36 10.02
CA MET A 69 33.24 1.97 10.52
C MET A 69 34.11 1.82 11.79
N LYS A 70 35.28 2.49 11.86
CA LYS A 70 36.13 2.45 13.06
C LYS A 70 35.47 3.11 14.29
N ASN A 71 34.71 4.19 14.08
CA ASN A 71 33.95 4.85 15.16
C ASN A 71 32.76 4.03 15.67
N LEU A 72 32.17 3.18 14.83
CA LEU A 72 31.10 2.25 15.25
C LEU A 72 31.65 1.09 16.06
N LEU A 73 32.81 0.53 15.68
CA LEU A 73 33.48 -0.55 16.43
C LEU A 73 33.98 -0.08 17.81
N GLY A 74 34.44 1.17 17.94
CA GLY A 74 34.87 1.73 19.22
C GLY A 74 33.74 1.95 20.25
N ARG A 75 32.47 2.01 19.80
CA ARG A 75 31.31 2.21 20.68
C ARG A 75 30.72 0.92 21.25
N VAL A 76 31.08 -0.24 20.69
CA VAL A 76 30.61 -1.56 21.16
C VAL A 76 31.37 -2.03 22.42
N ASN A 77 32.50 -1.41 22.76
CA ASN A 77 33.40 -1.85 23.83
C ASN A 77 33.41 -0.96 25.09
N GLN A 78 32.38 -0.15 25.35
CA GLN A 78 32.27 0.58 26.62
C GLN A 78 31.45 -0.21 27.65
N PRO A 79 31.96 -0.45 28.88
CA PRO A 79 31.16 -1.05 29.95
C PRO A 79 30.10 -0.05 30.43
N VAL A 80 28.86 -0.53 30.57
CA VAL A 80 27.73 0.24 31.07
C VAL A 80 27.83 0.31 32.60
N THR A 81 28.03 1.51 33.14
CA THR A 81 27.92 1.77 34.59
C THR A 81 26.46 1.99 34.96
N THR A 82 25.87 1.06 35.71
CA THR A 82 24.52 1.20 36.27
C THR A 82 24.60 1.90 37.62
N GLN A 83 24.10 3.14 37.74
CA GLN A 83 23.86 3.75 39.05
C GLN A 83 22.49 3.27 39.57
N ILE A 84 22.52 2.44 40.62
CA ILE A 84 21.33 2.00 41.36
C ILE A 84 21.21 2.91 42.59
N THR A 85 20.14 3.70 42.65
CA THR A 85 19.72 4.42 43.86
C THR A 85 19.14 3.42 44.87
N LYS A 86 19.65 3.49 46.10
CA LYS A 86 19.34 2.62 47.24
C LYS A 86 17.91 2.86 47.75
N ALA A 87 17.13 1.80 47.88
CA ALA A 87 16.00 1.72 48.81
C ALA A 87 16.04 0.33 49.50
N SER A 88 15.80 0.35 50.80
CA SER A 88 16.06 -0.68 51.81
C SER A 88 15.21 -1.95 51.72
N ILE A 89 15.84 -3.10 52.00
CA ILE A 89 15.27 -4.44 52.21
C ILE A 89 15.02 -4.64 53.72
N PRO A 90 14.05 -5.48 54.13
CA PRO A 90 14.45 -6.66 54.91
C PRO A 90 13.94 -7.97 54.28
N ASP A 91 14.76 -8.99 54.50
CA ASP A 91 14.83 -10.27 53.80
C ASP A 91 13.63 -11.19 53.99
N ASN A 92 13.35 -12.04 53.00
CA ASN A 92 13.45 -13.50 53.15
C ASN A 92 13.05 -14.26 51.86
N ASN A 93 13.79 -15.35 51.62
CA ASN A 93 13.54 -16.49 50.72
C ASN A 93 13.95 -16.38 49.24
N PHE A 94 15.20 -16.79 49.00
CA PHE A 94 15.74 -17.23 47.72
C PHE A 94 15.07 -18.54 47.25
N ASN A 95 14.59 -18.54 46.00
CA ASN A 95 14.37 -19.74 45.18
C ASN A 95 14.83 -19.40 43.74
N PRO A 96 15.88 -20.03 43.18
CA PRO A 96 16.37 -19.68 41.85
C PRO A 96 15.76 -20.62 40.79
N LEU A 97 14.66 -20.21 40.16
CA LEU A 97 14.27 -20.70 38.84
C LEU A 97 13.73 -19.53 38.02
N LYS A 98 14.62 -18.82 37.32
CA LYS A 98 14.22 -17.91 36.24
C LYS A 98 14.85 -18.38 34.94
N GLN A 99 14.02 -19.14 34.26
CA GLN A 99 14.06 -19.50 32.86
C GLN A 99 14.52 -18.31 32.00
N GLU A 100 15.52 -18.53 31.16
CA GLU A 100 15.94 -17.57 30.14
C GLU A 100 14.75 -17.31 29.21
N VAL A 101 14.25 -16.08 29.23
CA VAL A 101 13.23 -15.62 28.27
C VAL A 101 13.98 -15.32 26.97
N GLY A 102 14.13 -16.38 26.17
CA GLY A 102 14.44 -16.27 24.75
C GLY A 102 13.42 -15.37 24.06
N THR A 103 13.92 -14.52 23.19
CA THR A 103 13.15 -13.60 22.35
C THR A 103 12.01 -14.31 21.65
N SER A 104 10.78 -13.89 21.94
CA SER A 104 9.55 -14.42 21.37
C SER A 104 9.45 -14.09 19.87
N GLU A 105 9.92 -15.00 19.01
CA GLU A 105 9.45 -15.15 17.63
C GLU A 105 8.06 -15.81 17.59
N THR A 106 7.13 -15.37 18.43
CA THR A 106 5.79 -15.97 18.53
C THR A 106 4.75 -15.02 17.94
N THR A 107 4.70 -14.90 16.61
CA THR A 107 3.50 -14.42 15.89
C THR A 107 3.35 -14.97 14.47
N ARG A 108 4.23 -15.86 13.99
CA ARG A 108 4.09 -16.42 12.62
C ARG A 108 2.92 -17.38 12.45
N GLU A 109 2.36 -17.93 13.52
CA GLU A 109 1.34 -18.99 13.44
C GLU A 109 -0.08 -18.52 13.80
N ALA A 110 -0.28 -17.27 14.23
CA ALA A 110 -1.62 -16.75 14.58
C ALA A 110 -2.36 -16.05 13.42
N VAL A 111 -1.80 -15.99 12.20
CA VAL A 111 -2.36 -15.22 11.08
C VAL A 111 -3.03 -16.07 10.01
N SER A 112 -3.66 -17.18 10.41
CA SER A 112 -4.48 -18.03 9.53
C SER A 112 -5.96 -17.64 9.49
N ASN A 113 -6.40 -16.66 10.30
CA ASN A 113 -7.73 -16.06 10.15
C ASN A 113 -7.70 -14.96 9.09
N PHE A 114 -7.51 -15.38 7.84
CA PHE A 114 -7.53 -14.53 6.67
C PHE A 114 -8.80 -13.65 6.66
N SER A 115 -8.61 -12.39 6.32
CA SER A 115 -9.68 -11.51 5.85
C SER A 115 -10.40 -12.19 4.67
N ASN A 116 -11.56 -12.79 4.92
CA ASN A 116 -12.25 -13.61 3.92
C ASN A 116 -13.01 -12.75 2.91
N PHE A 117 -12.27 -12.09 2.02
CA PHE A 117 -12.85 -11.58 0.78
C PHE A 117 -13.42 -12.76 -0.01
N ASN A 118 -14.70 -12.67 -0.37
CA ASN A 118 -15.39 -13.73 -1.11
C ASN A 118 -15.77 -13.19 -2.49
N PHE A 119 -15.19 -13.79 -3.53
CA PHE A 119 -15.40 -13.38 -4.92
C PHE A 119 -16.28 -14.34 -5.72
N ASN A 120 -16.89 -15.35 -5.09
CA ASN A 120 -17.68 -16.38 -5.78
C ASN A 120 -18.81 -15.77 -6.63
N ASP A 121 -19.60 -14.85 -6.05
CA ASP A 121 -20.67 -14.18 -6.79
C ASP A 121 -20.14 -13.33 -7.95
N TYR A 122 -19.03 -12.63 -7.73
CA TYR A 122 -18.39 -11.83 -8.77
C TYR A 122 -17.88 -12.71 -9.91
N ASP A 123 -17.31 -13.87 -9.58
CA ASP A 123 -16.80 -14.83 -10.55
C ASP A 123 -17.90 -15.41 -11.45
N LEU A 124 -19.13 -15.50 -10.97
CA LEU A 124 -20.30 -15.90 -11.77
C LEU A 124 -20.75 -14.81 -12.75
N HIS A 125 -20.43 -13.54 -12.47
CA HIS A 125 -20.94 -12.37 -13.21
C HIS A 125 -19.86 -11.58 -13.97
N LYS A 126 -18.58 -11.91 -13.80
CA LYS A 126 -17.46 -11.25 -14.50
C LYS A 126 -17.63 -11.31 -16.02
N PRO A 127 -17.03 -10.39 -16.80
CA PRO A 127 -17.19 -10.40 -18.25
C PRO A 127 -16.75 -11.73 -18.86
N THR A 128 -17.51 -12.23 -19.83
CA THR A 128 -17.32 -13.55 -20.44
C THR A 128 -15.95 -13.76 -21.07
N HIS A 129 -15.32 -12.70 -21.58
CA HIS A 129 -13.97 -12.75 -22.16
C HIS A 129 -12.85 -12.79 -21.11
N ILE A 130 -13.16 -12.58 -19.83
CA ILE A 130 -12.21 -12.64 -18.73
C ILE A 130 -12.31 -14.01 -18.05
N LYS A 131 -11.35 -14.89 -18.34
CA LYS A 131 -11.32 -16.26 -17.80
C LYS A 131 -11.12 -16.30 -16.28
N LYS A 132 -10.18 -15.51 -15.78
CA LYS A 132 -9.81 -15.43 -14.36
C LYS A 132 -9.34 -14.03 -14.04
N ILE A 133 -9.77 -13.50 -12.91
CA ILE A 133 -9.23 -12.27 -12.33
C ILE A 133 -8.44 -12.66 -11.08
N ASP A 134 -7.32 -11.99 -10.85
CA ASP A 134 -6.50 -12.19 -9.67
C ASP A 134 -7.20 -11.63 -8.42
N ASN A 135 -7.36 -12.47 -7.39
CA ASN A 135 -7.96 -12.08 -6.12
C ASN A 135 -7.15 -10.99 -5.43
N CYS A 136 -5.82 -10.98 -5.54
CA CYS A 136 -5.00 -9.90 -5.01
C CYS A 136 -5.36 -8.57 -5.67
N PHE A 137 -5.58 -8.55 -6.99
CA PHE A 137 -6.09 -7.35 -7.67
C PHE A 137 -7.49 -6.95 -7.21
N LEU A 138 -8.44 -7.88 -7.03
CA LEU A 138 -9.79 -7.54 -6.57
C LEU A 138 -9.78 -6.98 -5.15
N THR A 139 -9.02 -7.60 -4.25
CA THR A 139 -8.82 -7.12 -2.88
C THR A 139 -8.15 -5.75 -2.84
N TRP A 140 -7.11 -5.54 -3.66
CA TRP A 140 -6.50 -4.21 -3.85
C TRP A 140 -7.53 -3.20 -4.37
N PHE A 141 -8.31 -3.57 -5.39
CA PHE A 141 -9.28 -2.68 -6.01
C PHE A 141 -10.37 -2.25 -5.03
N ILE A 142 -10.82 -3.14 -4.15
CA ILE A 142 -11.75 -2.79 -3.08
C ILE A 142 -11.11 -1.77 -2.12
N GLY A 143 -9.88 -2.00 -1.67
CA GLY A 143 -9.16 -1.01 -0.85
C GLY A 143 -9.04 0.35 -1.53
N PHE A 144 -8.71 0.35 -2.82
CA PHE A 144 -8.63 1.56 -3.64
C PHE A 144 -9.98 2.28 -3.77
N ILE A 145 -11.08 1.53 -3.94
CA ILE A 145 -12.45 2.08 -3.93
C ILE A 145 -12.81 2.68 -2.56
N GLU A 146 -12.37 2.08 -1.46
CA GLU A 146 -12.74 2.58 -0.13
C GLU A 146 -12.03 3.90 0.22
N GLY A 147 -10.82 4.12 -0.31
CA GLY A 147 -10.12 5.40 -0.24
C GLY A 147 -10.66 6.41 -1.25
N ASP A 148 -10.34 6.21 -2.54
CA ASP A 148 -10.59 7.17 -3.62
C ASP A 148 -11.97 7.05 -4.25
N GLY A 149 -12.57 5.86 -4.17
CA GLY A 149 -13.96 5.70 -4.53
C GLY A 149 -14.82 6.45 -3.55
N SER A 150 -15.94 6.95 -4.02
CA SER A 150 -16.83 7.69 -3.15
C SER A 150 -18.25 7.27 -3.47
N PHE A 151 -19.17 7.28 -2.51
CA PHE A 151 -20.55 6.82 -2.71
C PHE A 151 -21.53 7.94 -2.36
N TRP A 152 -22.18 8.57 -3.34
CA TRP A 152 -23.19 9.60 -3.10
C TRP A 152 -24.34 9.49 -4.09
N THR A 153 -25.56 9.74 -3.64
CA THR A 153 -26.67 10.04 -4.52
C THR A 153 -26.68 11.54 -4.82
N ARG A 154 -27.15 11.92 -6.02
CA ARG A 154 -27.05 13.29 -6.54
C ARG A 154 -27.83 14.26 -5.66
N ASN A 155 -27.11 15.21 -5.04
CA ASN A 155 -27.59 16.59 -4.92
C ASN A 155 -26.52 17.45 -5.61
N THR A 156 -26.92 18.25 -6.59
CA THR A 156 -26.03 18.86 -7.59
C THR A 156 -24.88 19.66 -6.97
N ASN A 157 -23.65 19.42 -7.47
CA ASN A 157 -22.41 20.23 -7.33
C ASN A 157 -21.18 19.59 -6.63
N VAL A 158 -21.04 18.26 -6.55
CA VAL A 158 -19.73 17.64 -6.23
C VAL A 158 -19.48 16.41 -7.11
N SER A 159 -18.24 16.28 -7.59
CA SER A 159 -17.74 15.22 -8.48
C SER A 159 -17.86 13.83 -7.84
N SER A 160 -18.94 13.17 -8.24
CA SER A 160 -19.08 11.79 -8.73
C SER A 160 -18.48 10.65 -7.92
N LYS A 161 -19.43 9.91 -7.36
CA LYS A 161 -19.32 9.04 -6.22
C LYS A 161 -20.51 8.05 -6.33
N PHE A 162 -20.40 6.74 -6.62
CA PHE A 162 -21.52 5.79 -6.88
C PHE A 162 -22.93 6.43 -6.88
N ILE A 163 -23.37 6.95 -8.03
CA ILE A 163 -24.60 7.75 -8.13
C ILE A 163 -25.73 6.87 -8.61
N PHE A 164 -26.90 7.00 -8.00
CA PHE A 164 -28.16 6.57 -8.59
C PHE A 164 -29.07 7.78 -8.81
N ASP A 165 -29.57 7.92 -10.03
CA ASP A 165 -30.47 8.99 -10.46
C ASP A 165 -31.88 8.41 -10.58
N GLN A 166 -32.74 8.75 -9.62
CA GLN A 166 -34.09 8.20 -9.51
C GLN A 166 -35.01 8.64 -10.66
N GLN A 167 -34.77 9.81 -11.26
CA GLN A 167 -35.59 10.31 -12.37
C GLN A 167 -35.32 9.50 -13.65
N THR A 168 -34.03 9.32 -13.97
CA THR A 168 -33.62 8.58 -15.17
C THR A 168 -33.48 7.08 -14.94
N LYS A 169 -33.56 6.64 -13.68
CA LYS A 169 -33.28 5.27 -13.20
C LYS A 169 -31.90 4.76 -13.65
N ARG A 170 -30.91 5.66 -13.72
CA ARG A 170 -29.54 5.35 -14.14
C ARG A 170 -28.61 5.32 -12.94
N ALA A 171 -27.64 4.41 -12.98
CA ALA A 171 -26.58 4.36 -12.00
C ALA A 171 -25.23 4.62 -12.67
N GLU A 172 -24.31 5.24 -11.94
CA GLU A 172 -22.95 5.53 -12.40
C GLU A 172 -21.94 5.18 -11.32
N PHE A 173 -20.83 4.58 -11.75
CA PHE A 173 -19.61 4.41 -10.96
C PHE A 173 -18.40 4.88 -11.77
N GLU A 174 -17.24 5.13 -11.16
CA GLU A 174 -16.83 6.48 -10.80
C GLU A 174 -15.52 6.47 -10.00
N ILE A 175 -14.35 6.41 -10.64
CA ILE A 175 -13.05 6.68 -9.99
C ILE A 175 -12.31 7.76 -10.76
N THR A 176 -12.03 8.87 -10.09
CA THR A 176 -11.33 10.03 -10.64
C THR A 176 -9.95 10.17 -10.02
N GLN A 177 -8.95 10.52 -10.84
CA GLN A 177 -7.56 10.69 -10.47
C GLN A 177 -6.92 11.85 -11.22
N GLN A 178 -5.76 12.33 -10.75
CA GLN A 178 -4.94 13.24 -11.55
C GLN A 178 -4.50 12.56 -12.86
N VAL A 179 -4.35 13.33 -13.94
CA VAL A 179 -4.04 12.78 -15.28
C VAL A 179 -2.77 11.92 -15.32
N ASN A 180 -1.81 12.15 -14.42
CA ASN A 180 -0.58 11.36 -14.30
C ASN A 180 -0.86 9.87 -13.97
N ASN A 181 -2.01 9.58 -13.37
CA ASN A 181 -2.45 8.23 -13.00
C ASN A 181 -3.31 7.55 -14.10
N ILE A 182 -3.39 8.10 -15.32
CA ILE A 182 -4.21 7.51 -16.40
C ILE A 182 -3.82 6.06 -16.74
N LYS A 183 -2.54 5.70 -16.55
CA LYS A 183 -2.07 4.31 -16.74
C LYS A 183 -2.69 3.36 -15.72
N LEU A 184 -2.86 3.79 -14.47
CA LEU A 184 -3.55 3.03 -13.43
C LEU A 184 -5.01 2.78 -13.83
N LEU A 185 -5.71 3.82 -14.28
CA LEU A 185 -7.12 3.72 -14.69
C LEU A 185 -7.30 2.82 -15.93
N ASN A 186 -6.38 2.87 -16.90
CA ASN A 186 -6.39 1.94 -18.02
C ASN A 186 -6.08 0.49 -17.60
N SER A 187 -5.22 0.29 -16.61
CA SER A 187 -4.96 -1.03 -16.02
C SER A 187 -6.21 -1.60 -15.33
N ILE A 188 -6.91 -0.78 -14.53
CA ILE A 188 -8.20 -1.15 -13.93
C ILE A 188 -9.20 -1.55 -15.01
N ARG A 189 -9.40 -0.72 -16.04
CA ARG A 189 -10.28 -1.01 -17.18
C ARG A 189 -9.97 -2.36 -17.81
N SER A 190 -8.69 -2.62 -18.06
CA SER A 190 -8.23 -3.83 -18.75
C SER A 190 -8.40 -5.08 -17.89
N LYS A 191 -8.10 -5.00 -16.59
CA LYS A 191 -8.25 -6.13 -15.66
C LYS A 191 -9.71 -6.47 -15.36
N LEU A 192 -10.57 -5.45 -15.23
CA LEU A 192 -12.01 -5.66 -15.04
C LEU A 192 -12.73 -6.07 -16.32
N GLY A 193 -12.19 -5.71 -17.49
CA GLY A 193 -12.80 -6.01 -18.80
C GLY A 193 -13.98 -5.12 -19.17
N PHE A 194 -14.19 -3.99 -18.47
CA PHE A 194 -15.27 -3.06 -18.77
C PHE A 194 -14.99 -1.62 -18.29
N GLY A 195 -15.91 -0.72 -18.63
CA GLY A 195 -15.84 0.71 -18.31
C GLY A 195 -15.04 1.50 -19.34
N ARG A 196 -15.01 2.82 -19.16
CA ARG A 196 -14.36 3.78 -20.06
C ARG A 196 -13.40 4.64 -19.28
N VAL A 197 -12.29 5.01 -19.91
CA VAL A 197 -11.34 5.99 -19.36
C VAL A 197 -11.42 7.25 -20.19
N THR A 198 -11.68 8.39 -19.55
CA THR A 198 -11.76 9.71 -20.19
C THR A 198 -10.93 10.72 -19.43
N THR A 199 -10.43 11.75 -20.11
CA THR A 199 -9.75 12.89 -19.50
C THR A 199 -10.63 14.12 -19.55
N TYR A 200 -10.51 14.99 -18.56
CA TYR A 200 -11.17 16.29 -18.54
C TYR A 200 -10.34 17.30 -17.77
N GLU A 201 -10.65 18.59 -17.93
CA GLU A 201 -9.99 19.68 -17.24
C GLU A 201 -10.98 20.39 -16.32
N LYS A 202 -10.55 20.74 -15.10
CA LYS A 202 -11.34 21.51 -14.15
C LYS A 202 -10.42 22.43 -13.36
N ASN A 203 -10.72 23.73 -13.36
CA ASN A 203 -9.95 24.75 -12.66
C ASN A 203 -8.45 24.76 -13.05
N GLY A 204 -8.13 24.55 -14.33
CA GLY A 204 -6.74 24.49 -14.83
C GLY A 204 -5.98 23.20 -14.48
N PHE A 205 -6.62 22.24 -13.81
CA PHE A 205 -6.05 20.93 -13.51
C PHE A 205 -6.63 19.87 -14.44
N LYS A 206 -5.75 18.99 -14.96
CA LYS A 206 -6.14 17.85 -15.79
C LYS A 206 -6.37 16.60 -14.95
N TYR A 207 -7.52 15.99 -15.15
CA TYR A 207 -7.95 14.77 -14.48
C TYR A 207 -8.20 13.66 -15.49
N CYS A 208 -8.18 12.44 -15.00
CA CYS A 208 -8.67 11.28 -15.72
C CYS A 208 -9.67 10.54 -14.83
N ARG A 209 -10.67 9.92 -15.45
CA ARG A 209 -11.67 9.12 -14.75
C ARG A 209 -11.87 7.79 -15.45
N TRP A 210 -12.02 6.73 -14.66
CA TRP A 210 -12.57 5.45 -15.10
C TRP A 210 -14.01 5.40 -14.62
N TYR A 211 -14.94 5.17 -15.53
CA TYR A 211 -16.37 5.17 -15.20
C TYR A 211 -17.16 4.14 -16.01
N THR A 212 -18.33 3.78 -15.49
CA THR A 212 -19.34 2.97 -16.17
C THR A 212 -20.73 3.40 -15.69
N SER A 213 -21.66 3.53 -16.63
CA SER A 213 -23.09 3.70 -16.37
C SER A 213 -23.94 2.56 -16.93
N GLU A 214 -23.31 1.58 -17.57
CA GLU A 214 -23.99 0.40 -18.09
C GLU A 214 -24.51 -0.46 -16.93
N ARG A 215 -25.82 -0.67 -16.89
CA ARG A 215 -26.51 -1.49 -15.86
C ARG A 215 -25.82 -2.83 -15.60
N LYS A 216 -25.46 -3.57 -16.66
CA LYS A 216 -24.77 -4.86 -16.56
C LYS A 216 -23.40 -4.78 -15.86
N ASN A 217 -22.71 -3.64 -15.93
CA ASN A 217 -21.40 -3.46 -15.29
C ASN A 217 -21.57 -2.97 -13.85
N ILE A 218 -22.60 -2.17 -13.59
CA ILE A 218 -22.99 -1.79 -12.23
C ILE A 218 -23.34 -3.04 -11.41
N ILE A 219 -24.12 -3.97 -11.96
CA ILE A 219 -24.44 -5.24 -11.30
C ILE A 219 -23.17 -6.05 -10.98
N LYS A 220 -22.17 -6.08 -11.87
CA LYS A 220 -20.87 -6.72 -11.58
C LYS A 220 -20.18 -6.09 -10.38
N LEU A 221 -20.20 -4.76 -10.28
CA LEU A 221 -19.63 -4.03 -9.16
C LEU A 221 -20.40 -4.31 -7.86
N ILE A 222 -21.73 -4.44 -7.91
CA ILE A 222 -22.53 -4.86 -6.75
C ILE A 222 -22.04 -6.21 -6.22
N TYR A 223 -21.90 -7.21 -7.09
CA TYR A 223 -21.42 -8.53 -6.67
C TYR A 223 -19.97 -8.53 -6.18
N LEU A 224 -19.13 -7.61 -6.69
CA LEU A 224 -17.77 -7.43 -6.20
C LEU A 224 -17.73 -6.84 -4.79
N LEU A 225 -18.59 -5.87 -4.48
CA LEU A 225 -18.53 -5.08 -3.24
C LEU A 225 -19.40 -5.67 -2.12
N ASN A 226 -20.49 -6.37 -2.44
CA ASN A 226 -21.44 -6.88 -1.46
C ASN A 226 -20.80 -7.91 -0.52
N GLY A 227 -20.63 -7.55 0.77
CA GLY A 227 -19.94 -8.36 1.78
C GLY A 227 -18.42 -8.18 1.83
N ASN A 228 -17.82 -7.43 0.90
CA ASN A 228 -16.37 -7.28 0.78
C ASN A 228 -15.82 -5.91 1.24
N LEU A 229 -16.68 -4.94 1.57
CA LEU A 229 -16.27 -3.61 2.09
C LEU A 229 -15.89 -3.66 3.57
N LEU A 230 -14.83 -2.94 3.98
CA LEU A 230 -14.31 -2.94 5.36
C LEU A 230 -14.75 -1.72 6.17
N LEU A 231 -14.82 -0.53 5.56
CA LEU A 231 -15.13 0.70 6.26
C LEU A 231 -16.65 0.83 6.44
N GLU A 232 -17.10 0.95 7.69
CA GLU A 232 -18.53 1.04 8.04
C GLU A 232 -19.25 2.16 7.25
N LYS A 233 -18.60 3.32 7.10
CA LYS A 233 -19.11 4.42 6.27
C LYS A 233 -19.41 3.97 4.84
N ARG A 234 -18.52 3.18 4.23
CA ARG A 234 -18.67 2.66 2.87
C ARG A 234 -19.74 1.58 2.80
N GLN A 235 -19.79 0.69 3.80
CA GLN A 235 -20.84 -0.32 3.92
C GLN A 235 -22.23 0.34 3.97
N ASN A 236 -22.41 1.37 4.79
CA ASN A 236 -23.69 2.08 4.93
C ASN A 236 -24.08 2.81 3.63
N GLN A 237 -23.12 3.43 2.94
CA GLN A 237 -23.38 4.04 1.63
C GLN A 237 -23.77 2.99 0.57
N PHE A 238 -23.06 1.86 0.52
CA PHE A 238 -23.35 0.76 -0.38
C PHE A 238 -24.73 0.15 -0.12
N LYS A 239 -25.12 -0.07 1.15
CA LYS A 239 -26.45 -0.60 1.51
C LYS A 239 -27.56 0.30 0.96
N LYS A 240 -27.44 1.62 1.13
CA LYS A 240 -28.41 2.59 0.58
C LYS A 240 -28.50 2.49 -0.94
N TRP A 241 -27.35 2.51 -1.61
CA TRP A 241 -27.29 2.39 -3.06
C TRP A 241 -27.89 1.08 -3.58
N LEU A 242 -27.56 -0.05 -2.96
CA LEU A 242 -28.11 -1.35 -3.35
C LEU A 242 -29.62 -1.44 -3.12
N ASN A 243 -30.15 -0.87 -2.04
CA ASN A 243 -31.60 -0.86 -1.79
C ASN A 243 -32.36 -0.05 -2.85
N GLU A 244 -31.85 1.12 -3.23
CA GLU A 244 -32.43 1.92 -4.32
C GLU A 244 -32.41 1.17 -5.65
N LEU A 245 -31.26 0.55 -5.97
CA LEU A 245 -31.15 -0.27 -7.19
C LEU A 245 -32.09 -1.47 -7.14
N ASN A 246 -32.15 -2.23 -6.05
CA ASN A 246 -33.06 -3.37 -5.92
C ASN A 246 -34.51 -2.97 -6.20
N LYS A 247 -34.96 -1.84 -5.66
CA LYS A 247 -36.30 -1.31 -5.90
C LYS A 247 -36.53 -0.91 -7.36
N ASP A 248 -35.69 -0.05 -7.91
CA ASP A 248 -35.97 0.60 -9.19
C ASP A 248 -35.57 -0.25 -10.40
N TRP A 249 -34.66 -1.18 -10.19
CA TRP A 249 -34.21 -2.13 -11.18
C TRP A 249 -34.86 -3.51 -11.04
N ASP A 250 -35.78 -3.71 -10.09
CA ASP A 250 -36.41 -4.99 -9.78
C ASP A 250 -35.36 -6.12 -9.59
N LEU A 251 -34.32 -5.80 -8.82
CA LEU A 251 -33.29 -6.77 -8.45
C LEU A 251 -33.62 -7.37 -7.07
N LYS A 252 -33.30 -8.65 -6.90
CA LYS A 252 -33.49 -9.40 -5.65
C LYS A 252 -32.15 -9.78 -5.02
N ILE A 253 -31.22 -8.84 -4.95
CA ILE A 253 -29.87 -9.08 -4.41
C ILE A 253 -29.87 -8.78 -2.91
N PRO A 254 -29.73 -9.79 -2.02
CA PRO A 254 -29.70 -9.54 -0.59
C PRO A 254 -28.39 -8.86 -0.17
N ILE A 255 -28.46 -7.98 0.83
CA ILE A 255 -27.26 -7.43 1.48
C ILE A 255 -26.57 -8.54 2.27
N LYS A 256 -25.28 -8.75 2.02
CA LYS A 256 -24.45 -9.72 2.76
C LYS A 256 -23.87 -9.09 4.03
N SER A 257 -23.53 -9.94 5.01
CA SER A 257 -22.75 -9.52 6.17
C SER A 257 -21.33 -9.13 5.75
N PHE A 258 -20.83 -8.03 6.31
CA PHE A 258 -19.49 -7.51 6.03
C PHE A 258 -18.53 -8.02 7.10
N ASN A 259 -17.88 -9.16 6.84
CA ASN A 259 -17.02 -9.84 7.82
C ASN A 259 -15.52 -9.67 7.54
N CYS A 260 -15.17 -8.89 6.51
CA CYS A 260 -13.78 -8.63 6.15
C CYS A 260 -13.09 -7.77 7.21
N LYS A 261 -11.80 -8.05 7.47
CA LYS A 261 -10.97 -7.31 8.43
C LYS A 261 -9.73 -6.77 7.74
N VAL A 262 -9.22 -5.63 8.24
CA VAL A 262 -7.92 -5.10 7.82
C VAL A 262 -6.85 -6.14 8.16
N SER A 263 -5.95 -6.41 7.21
CA SER A 263 -4.85 -7.35 7.40
C SER A 263 -3.65 -6.92 6.56
N LEU A 264 -2.45 -7.22 7.05
CA LEU A 264 -1.19 -7.06 6.32
C LEU A 264 -0.94 -8.22 5.35
N ASN A 265 -1.72 -9.30 5.44
CA ASN A 265 -1.58 -10.50 4.60
C ASN A 265 -2.48 -10.47 3.36
N ASN A 266 -3.07 -9.32 3.05
CA ASN A 266 -3.92 -9.13 1.88
C ASN A 266 -3.55 -7.83 1.16
N ALA A 267 -4.10 -7.63 -0.04
CA ALA A 267 -3.80 -6.46 -0.85
C ALA A 267 -4.68 -5.22 -0.56
N TRP A 268 -5.60 -5.31 0.41
CA TRP A 268 -6.59 -4.25 0.68
C TRP A 268 -5.88 -3.02 1.21
N LEU A 269 -4.97 -3.18 2.19
CA LEU A 269 -4.24 -2.05 2.74
C LEU A 269 -3.38 -1.38 1.66
N ALA A 270 -2.79 -2.15 0.74
CA ALA A 270 -2.04 -1.59 -0.38
C ALA A 270 -2.94 -0.72 -1.28
N GLY A 271 -4.12 -1.20 -1.66
CA GLY A 271 -5.07 -0.42 -2.46
C GLY A 271 -5.59 0.81 -1.74
N PHE A 272 -5.90 0.68 -0.46
CA PHE A 272 -6.32 1.80 0.38
C PHE A 272 -5.20 2.84 0.55
N SER A 273 -3.94 2.39 0.63
CA SER A 273 -2.77 3.26 0.71
C SER A 273 -2.52 4.00 -0.59
N ASP A 274 -2.66 3.33 -1.73
CA ASP A 274 -2.51 3.96 -3.05
C ASP A 274 -3.51 5.09 -3.27
N ALA A 275 -4.65 5.06 -2.56
CA ALA A 275 -5.65 6.12 -2.57
C ALA A 275 -5.36 7.24 -1.56
N ASP A 276 -5.27 6.90 -0.26
CA ASP A 276 -5.32 7.89 0.82
C ASP A 276 -4.03 8.02 1.66
N ALA A 277 -3.02 7.18 1.43
CA ALA A 277 -1.79 7.23 2.20
C ALA A 277 -0.75 8.20 1.63
N GLY A 278 0.11 8.69 2.52
CA GLY A 278 1.26 9.50 2.18
C GLY A 278 2.54 8.97 2.80
N PHE A 279 3.63 9.11 2.05
CA PHE A 279 4.99 8.90 2.52
C PHE A 279 5.71 10.24 2.63
N TYR A 280 6.22 10.54 3.82
CA TYR A 280 6.92 11.77 4.10
C TYR A 280 8.35 11.48 4.57
N THR A 281 9.28 12.32 4.12
CA THR A 281 10.61 12.41 4.72
C THR A 281 11.02 13.87 4.91
N ASN A 282 11.90 14.14 5.88
CA ASN A 282 12.39 15.49 6.19
C ASN A 282 13.44 16.01 5.20
N PHE A 283 13.37 15.62 3.92
CA PHE A 283 14.34 16.03 2.89
C PHE A 283 14.40 17.56 2.72
N ARG A 284 13.28 18.25 2.96
CA ARG A 284 13.21 19.72 2.90
C ARG A 284 13.90 20.41 4.09
N ASN A 285 14.18 19.69 5.18
CA ASN A 285 14.75 20.24 6.41
C ASN A 285 16.26 19.93 6.53
N ASN A 286 16.94 19.71 5.40
CA ASN A 286 18.39 19.48 5.28
C ASN A 286 18.98 18.39 6.19
N PHE A 287 18.14 17.46 6.68
CA PHE A 287 18.49 16.37 7.60
C PHE A 287 19.28 16.80 8.85
N LYS A 288 19.32 18.08 9.21
CA LYS A 288 20.09 18.56 10.37
C LYS A 288 19.37 18.15 11.67
N GLY A 289 20.09 17.43 12.51
CA GLY A 289 19.72 17.14 13.89
C GLY A 289 20.35 18.15 14.86
N ALA A 290 20.45 17.76 16.14
CA ALA A 290 21.03 18.60 17.17
C ALA A 290 22.52 18.93 16.88
N PRO A 291 23.01 20.11 17.32
CA PRO A 291 24.44 20.42 17.29
C PRO A 291 25.22 19.48 18.22
N LYS A 292 26.46 19.18 17.85
CA LYS A 292 27.45 18.47 18.66
C LYS A 292 28.37 19.47 19.35
N PRO A 293 28.95 19.12 20.51
CA PRO A 293 29.92 19.98 21.20
C PRO A 293 31.08 20.45 20.31
N GLU A 294 31.48 19.62 19.35
CA GLU A 294 32.59 19.83 18.41
C GLU A 294 32.23 20.73 17.21
N GLY A 295 31.05 21.36 17.18
CA GLY A 295 30.61 22.26 16.10
C GLY A 295 29.97 21.57 14.87
N ASN A 296 29.93 20.25 14.83
CA ASN A 296 29.21 19.47 13.81
C ASN A 296 27.73 19.25 14.19
N TYR A 297 26.92 18.67 13.30
CA TYR A 297 25.52 18.28 13.61
C TYR A 297 25.34 16.76 13.54
N TYR A 298 24.33 16.24 14.23
CA TYR A 298 23.77 14.92 13.91
C TYR A 298 23.02 14.97 12.59
N ILE A 299 23.01 13.87 11.85
CA ILE A 299 22.12 13.69 10.69
C ILE A 299 20.87 12.97 11.19
N LYS A 300 19.69 13.58 10.98
CA LYS A 300 18.39 13.03 11.36
C LYS A 300 17.61 12.68 10.10
N PHE A 301 17.28 11.40 9.94
CA PHE A 301 16.31 10.93 8.97
C PHE A 301 14.98 10.74 9.68
N LEU A 302 13.95 11.44 9.20
CA LEU A 302 12.57 11.22 9.61
C LEU A 302 11.84 10.63 8.41
N THR A 303 11.19 9.50 8.63
CA THR A 303 10.31 8.84 7.67
C THR A 303 8.95 8.63 8.33
N LYS A 304 7.89 9.05 7.65
CA LYS A 304 6.51 8.92 8.15
C LYS A 304 5.65 8.31 7.06
N TYR A 305 5.00 7.21 7.39
CA TYR A 305 3.84 6.71 6.66
C TYR A 305 2.59 7.22 7.40
N TYR A 306 1.61 7.73 6.67
CA TYR A 306 0.36 8.19 7.25
C TYR A 306 -0.82 7.92 6.33
N ILE A 307 -1.98 7.70 6.93
CA ILE A 307 -3.28 7.65 6.26
C ILE A 307 -4.09 8.80 6.87
N THR A 308 -4.78 9.57 6.03
CA THR A 308 -5.69 10.61 6.48
C THR A 308 -7.12 10.13 6.29
N GLN A 309 -7.94 10.14 7.34
CA GLN A 309 -9.36 9.83 7.24
C GLN A 309 -10.16 10.85 8.05
N LEU A 310 -11.36 11.20 7.57
CA LEU A 310 -12.28 12.04 8.34
C LEU A 310 -12.79 11.24 9.55
N ALA A 311 -12.63 11.80 10.74
CA ALA A 311 -13.24 11.25 11.94
C ALA A 311 -14.77 11.19 11.78
N PRO A 312 -15.45 10.19 12.35
CA PRO A 312 -16.90 10.22 12.47
C PRO A 312 -17.29 11.52 13.19
N SER A 313 -18.19 12.31 12.60
CA SER A 313 -18.84 13.38 13.35
C SER A 313 -19.59 12.72 14.49
N SER A 314 -19.25 13.04 15.74
CA SER A 314 -20.05 12.66 16.91
C SER A 314 -21.46 13.22 16.71
N SER A 315 -22.38 12.34 16.36
CA SER A 315 -23.81 12.61 16.17
C SER A 315 -24.53 12.67 17.50
#